data_AF-A0AAN6IWW6-F1
#
_entry.id   AF-A0AAN6IWW6-F1
#
_cell.length_a   1.000
_cell.length_b   1.000
_cell.length_c   1.000
_cell.angle_alpha   90.00
_cell.angle_beta   90.00
_cell.angle_gamma   90.00
#
_symmetry.space_group_name_H-M   'P 1'
#
loop_
_entity.id
_entity.type
_entity.pdbx_description
1 polymer ?
#
loop_
_entity_poly.entity_id
_entity_poly.type
_entity_poly.pdbx_seq_one_letter_code
_entity_poly.pdbx_strand_id
1 'polypeptide(L)'
;MQPSQKGNILGMWSNAEALAEVNSALLRNFLAGLELASLQPRRVLLQTGAKHYGFHIGPATSPSFESDPRVALEANFYYPQEDLLQSYCQRTGAKWNVVRPSYIIGAVRDNLLNHMVGLAVYGAVQAYLGQPLAFPGDYVAWDREYCQSTALLNAYLEEWAVLTPEAANEAFNAQDGLPFTWGRFWPYLAKWYGTTFTPPEMDEKKYRVYVARHDQNPRGYGPPAVTRSTFSLLEWSESPAVVNAWKELTRKHGLLLDPFKDRAQIFGMTDSAVIGGWPLSLSVRKARKMGFLGTVDSYESAFHCLKDLARLKVAVPLAVGEYEDVV
;
A
#
# COMPACT_ATOMS: atom_id res chain seq x y z
N MET A 1 -10.26 -18.98 -0.69
CA MET A 1 -10.38 -17.62 -0.14
C MET A 1 -9.08 -17.30 0.58
N GLN A 2 -8.54 -16.08 0.44
CA GLN A 2 -7.39 -15.66 1.27
C GLN A 2 -7.83 -15.68 2.74
N PRO A 3 -6.96 -16.12 3.68
CA PRO A 3 -7.28 -16.05 5.10
C PRO A 3 -7.47 -14.60 5.54
N SER A 4 -8.41 -14.35 6.45
CA SER A 4 -8.62 -13.03 7.05
C SER A 4 -7.33 -12.56 7.72
N GLN A 5 -6.85 -11.37 7.37
CA GLN A 5 -5.71 -10.76 8.04
C GLN A 5 -6.16 -10.28 9.43
N LYS A 6 -5.61 -10.85 10.49
CA LYS A 6 -5.87 -10.42 11.87
C LYS A 6 -4.58 -9.84 12.42
N GLY A 7 -4.54 -8.53 12.66
CA GLY A 7 -3.35 -7.91 13.21
C GLY A 7 -3.46 -6.41 13.44
N ASN A 8 -2.68 -5.93 14.41
CA ASN A 8 -2.44 -4.53 14.69
C ASN A 8 -1.33 -3.96 13.76
N ILE A 9 -0.83 -2.76 14.06
CA ILE A 9 0.15 -1.97 13.29
C ILE A 9 1.32 -2.81 12.71
N LEU A 10 1.81 -3.82 13.44
CA LEU A 10 2.93 -4.70 13.01
C LEU A 10 2.51 -6.17 12.79
N GLY A 11 1.25 -6.52 13.03
CA GLY A 11 0.74 -7.88 13.00
C GLY A 11 -0.13 -8.22 11.79
N MET A 12 -0.42 -7.24 10.92
CA MET A 12 -1.37 -7.40 9.80
C MET A 12 -1.05 -8.61 8.91
N TRP A 13 0.22 -9.04 8.80
CA TRP A 13 0.65 -10.14 7.93
C TRP A 13 1.13 -11.39 8.67
N SER A 14 0.68 -11.58 9.92
CA SER A 14 1.25 -12.59 10.82
C SER A 14 1.04 -14.05 10.44
N ASN A 15 0.16 -14.37 9.48
CA ASN A 15 -0.08 -15.74 9.02
C ASN A 15 0.59 -16.03 7.66
N ALA A 16 1.90 -15.77 7.60
CA ALA A 16 2.68 -15.77 6.37
C ALA A 16 2.72 -17.13 5.64
N GLU A 17 2.75 -18.25 6.38
CA GLU A 17 2.80 -19.60 5.80
C GLU A 17 1.49 -19.97 5.10
N ALA A 18 0.33 -19.77 5.75
CA ALA A 18 -0.97 -20.03 5.12
C ALA A 18 -1.20 -19.13 3.89
N LEU A 19 -0.68 -17.90 3.92
CA LEU A 19 -0.70 -17.01 2.76
C LEU A 19 0.20 -17.53 1.63
N ALA A 20 1.37 -18.08 1.94
CA ALA A 20 2.27 -18.70 0.98
C ALA A 20 1.61 -19.88 0.27
N GLU A 21 0.95 -20.77 0.99
CA GLU A 21 0.27 -21.92 0.39
C GLU A 21 -0.86 -21.50 -0.56
N VAL A 22 -1.77 -20.66 -0.08
CA VAL A 22 -2.96 -20.25 -0.86
C VAL A 22 -2.57 -19.45 -2.10
N ASN A 23 -1.70 -18.44 -1.96
CA ASN A 23 -1.33 -17.59 -3.10
C ASN A 23 -0.47 -18.32 -4.13
N SER A 24 0.36 -19.27 -3.70
CA SER A 24 1.10 -20.15 -4.61
C SER A 24 0.17 -21.12 -5.34
N ALA A 25 -0.87 -21.62 -4.67
CA ALA A 25 -1.88 -22.48 -5.29
C ALA A 25 -2.67 -21.76 -6.38
N LEU A 26 -3.05 -20.49 -6.17
CA LEU A 26 -3.74 -19.69 -7.18
C LEU A 26 -2.91 -19.59 -8.48
N LEU A 27 -1.63 -19.21 -8.37
CA LEU A 27 -0.78 -19.08 -9.55
C LEU A 27 -0.50 -20.44 -10.20
N ARG A 28 -0.22 -21.48 -9.41
CA ARG A 28 -0.01 -22.84 -9.93
C ARG A 28 -1.23 -23.34 -10.71
N ASN A 29 -2.43 -23.14 -10.19
CA ASN A 29 -3.66 -23.56 -10.85
C ASN A 29 -3.92 -22.76 -12.14
N PHE A 30 -3.64 -21.45 -12.14
CA PHE A 30 -3.71 -20.62 -13.34
C PHE A 30 -2.77 -21.13 -14.44
N LEU A 31 -1.49 -21.36 -14.11
CA LEU A 31 -0.49 -21.84 -15.06
C LEU A 31 -0.81 -23.25 -15.57
N ALA A 32 -1.25 -24.16 -14.70
CA ALA A 32 -1.71 -25.49 -15.09
C ALA A 32 -2.94 -25.43 -16.01
N GLY A 33 -3.87 -24.51 -15.75
CA GLY A 33 -5.03 -24.28 -16.61
C GLY A 33 -4.65 -23.86 -18.03
N LEU A 34 -3.61 -23.04 -18.19
CA LEU A 34 -3.07 -22.69 -19.51
C LEU A 34 -2.54 -23.93 -20.25
N GLU A 35 -1.82 -24.81 -19.56
CA GLU A 35 -1.31 -26.06 -20.15
C GLU A 35 -2.45 -26.99 -20.58
N LEU A 36 -3.45 -27.19 -19.72
CA LEU A 36 -4.62 -28.02 -20.01
C LEU A 36 -5.42 -27.47 -21.20
N ALA A 37 -5.50 -26.15 -21.34
CA ALA A 37 -6.15 -25.48 -22.46
C ALA A 37 -5.27 -25.42 -23.72
N SER A 38 -4.04 -25.92 -23.69
CA SER A 38 -3.05 -25.76 -24.76
C SER A 38 -2.82 -24.30 -25.17
N LEU A 39 -2.91 -23.38 -24.21
CA LEU A 39 -2.67 -21.95 -24.39
C LEU A 39 -1.25 -21.61 -23.97
N GLN A 40 -0.51 -20.99 -24.88
CA GLN A 40 0.84 -20.50 -24.62
C GLN A 40 0.91 -18.97 -24.75
N PRO A 41 0.91 -18.23 -23.64
CA PRO A 41 1.10 -16.79 -23.70
C PRO A 41 2.54 -16.44 -24.13
N ARG A 42 2.71 -15.38 -24.92
CA ARG A 42 4.04 -14.82 -25.21
C ARG A 42 4.70 -14.29 -23.93
N ARG A 43 3.86 -13.72 -23.05
CA ARG A 43 4.26 -13.09 -21.80
C ARG A 43 3.28 -13.39 -20.68
N VAL A 44 3.77 -13.69 -19.49
CA VAL A 44 3.00 -13.69 -18.26
C VAL A 44 3.58 -12.64 -17.32
N LEU A 45 2.75 -11.70 -16.86
CA LEU A 45 3.13 -10.70 -15.86
C LEU A 45 2.53 -11.07 -14.50
N LEU A 46 3.35 -11.00 -13.47
CA LEU A 46 2.94 -11.21 -12.08
C LEU A 46 3.18 -9.93 -11.28
N GLN A 47 2.11 -9.33 -10.76
CA GLN A 47 2.24 -8.26 -9.78
C GLN A 47 2.47 -8.86 -8.38
N THR A 48 3.57 -8.48 -7.74
CA THR A 48 3.87 -8.79 -6.34
C THR A 48 3.84 -7.52 -5.50
N GLY A 49 4.98 -7.03 -5.00
CA GLY A 49 5.04 -5.76 -4.29
C GLY A 49 6.32 -5.55 -3.49
N ALA A 50 6.44 -4.38 -2.87
CA ALA A 50 7.58 -3.96 -2.07
C ALA A 50 7.91 -4.89 -0.90
N LYS A 51 6.94 -5.72 -0.44
CA LYS A 51 7.19 -6.72 0.60
C LYS A 51 8.28 -7.72 0.22
N HIS A 52 8.62 -7.84 -1.07
CA HIS A 52 9.81 -8.56 -1.55
C HIS A 52 11.08 -8.15 -0.79
N TYR A 53 11.20 -6.88 -0.42
CA TYR A 53 12.36 -6.32 0.28
C TYR A 53 12.24 -6.38 1.81
N GLY A 54 11.17 -6.98 2.35
CA GLY A 54 10.98 -7.14 3.79
C GLY A 54 10.58 -5.86 4.54
N PHE A 55 10.21 -4.77 3.86
CA PHE A 55 9.91 -3.48 4.53
C PHE A 55 8.79 -3.55 5.60
N HIS A 56 7.92 -4.57 5.54
CA HIS A 56 6.83 -4.80 6.50
C HIS A 56 7.31 -5.49 7.79
N ILE A 57 8.54 -6.01 7.79
CA ILE A 57 9.20 -6.64 8.92
C ILE A 57 10.04 -5.60 9.67
N GLY A 58 10.75 -4.74 8.93
CA GLY A 58 11.61 -3.69 9.46
C GLY A 58 12.38 -2.95 8.36
N PRO A 59 13.44 -2.19 8.71
CA PRO A 59 14.26 -1.44 7.78
C PRO A 59 14.94 -2.33 6.73
N ALA A 60 14.53 -2.18 5.49
CA ALA A 60 15.20 -2.73 4.32
C ALA A 60 16.37 -1.84 3.87
N THR A 61 17.21 -2.36 2.97
CA THR A 61 18.15 -1.52 2.21
C THR A 61 17.33 -0.53 1.39
N SER A 62 17.64 0.75 1.51
CA SER A 62 16.87 1.84 0.89
C SER A 62 17.81 2.80 0.14
N PRO A 63 17.50 3.16 -1.12
CA PRO A 63 16.39 2.64 -1.92
C PRO A 63 16.56 1.16 -2.27
N SER A 64 15.46 0.40 -2.32
CA SER A 64 15.49 -1.02 -2.69
C SER A 64 15.66 -1.19 -4.20
N PHE A 65 16.52 -2.11 -4.61
CA PHE A 65 16.81 -2.44 -6.01
C PHE A 65 16.26 -3.82 -6.36
N GLU A 66 15.89 -4.05 -7.62
CA GLU A 66 15.37 -5.35 -8.05
C GLU A 66 16.40 -6.48 -7.94
N SER A 67 17.69 -6.13 -7.82
CA SER A 67 18.82 -7.03 -7.57
C SER A 67 19.05 -7.37 -6.09
N ASP A 68 18.33 -6.74 -5.17
CA ASP A 68 18.46 -7.03 -3.74
C ASP A 68 18.07 -8.49 -3.46
N PRO A 69 18.77 -9.18 -2.54
CA PRO A 69 18.49 -10.57 -2.25
C PRO A 69 17.12 -10.73 -1.57
N ARG A 70 16.52 -11.92 -1.73
CA ARG A 70 15.31 -12.31 -1.00
C ARG A 70 15.56 -12.25 0.51
N VAL A 71 14.59 -11.72 1.25
CA VAL A 71 14.62 -11.64 2.72
C VAL A 71 14.08 -12.94 3.32
N ALA A 72 14.88 -13.63 4.13
CA ALA A 72 14.57 -14.94 4.70
C ALA A 72 14.06 -14.89 6.16
N LEU A 73 13.70 -13.71 6.68
CA LEU A 73 13.26 -13.52 8.07
C LEU A 73 11.85 -14.02 8.34
N GLU A 74 10.97 -14.01 7.34
CA GLU A 74 9.59 -14.48 7.39
C GLU A 74 9.23 -15.07 6.02
N ALA A 75 8.29 -16.01 5.98
CA ALA A 75 7.79 -16.54 4.71
C ALA A 75 7.17 -15.41 3.88
N ASN A 76 7.52 -15.34 2.60
CA ASN A 76 6.92 -14.38 1.68
C ASN A 76 6.41 -15.11 0.45
N PHE A 77 5.10 -15.09 0.27
CA PHE A 77 4.43 -15.81 -0.82
C PHE A 77 4.81 -15.31 -2.21
N TYR A 78 5.45 -14.15 -2.33
CA TYR A 78 5.99 -13.66 -3.60
C TYR A 78 7.08 -14.58 -4.16
N TYR A 79 7.95 -15.12 -3.31
CA TYR A 79 9.08 -15.93 -3.78
C TYR A 79 8.65 -17.23 -4.45
N PRO A 80 7.79 -18.09 -3.84
CA PRO A 80 7.30 -19.27 -4.53
C PRO A 80 6.44 -18.92 -5.75
N GLN A 81 5.74 -17.78 -5.78
CA GLN A 81 5.04 -17.33 -6.98
C GLN A 81 6.02 -16.98 -8.11
N GLU A 82 7.09 -16.24 -7.83
CA GLU A 82 8.15 -15.95 -8.79
C GLU A 82 8.81 -17.25 -9.29
N ASP A 83 9.10 -18.19 -8.40
CA ASP A 83 9.73 -19.49 -8.74
C ASP A 83 8.82 -20.34 -9.64
N LEU A 84 7.52 -20.40 -9.35
CA LEU A 84 6.52 -21.09 -10.18
C LEU A 84 6.43 -20.48 -11.57
N LEU A 85 6.36 -19.15 -11.65
CA LEU A 85 6.29 -18.42 -12.92
C LEU A 85 7.54 -18.66 -13.77
N GLN A 86 8.73 -18.50 -13.17
CA GLN A 86 10.00 -18.70 -13.87
C GLN A 86 10.13 -20.14 -14.37
N SER A 87 9.75 -21.12 -13.54
CA SER A 87 9.77 -22.54 -13.91
C SER A 87 8.83 -22.84 -15.08
N TYR A 88 7.60 -22.29 -15.06
CA TYR A 88 6.66 -22.42 -16.17
C TYR A 88 7.21 -21.81 -17.47
N CYS A 89 7.75 -20.60 -17.40
CA CYS A 89 8.35 -19.92 -18.54
C CYS A 89 9.57 -20.66 -19.10
N GLN A 90 10.41 -21.24 -18.24
CA GLN A 90 11.55 -22.05 -18.66
C GLN A 90 11.11 -23.32 -19.41
N ARG A 91 10.05 -24.00 -18.95
CA ARG A 91 9.55 -25.23 -19.58
C ARG A 91 8.82 -24.97 -20.90
N THR A 92 8.03 -23.90 -20.97
CA THR A 92 7.16 -23.64 -22.13
C THR A 92 7.83 -22.79 -23.20
N GLY A 93 8.78 -21.92 -22.81
CA GLY A 93 9.34 -20.88 -23.67
C GLY A 93 8.57 -19.55 -23.63
N ALA A 94 7.45 -19.49 -22.90
CA ALA A 94 6.82 -18.23 -22.53
C ALA A 94 7.82 -17.35 -21.76
N LYS A 95 7.66 -16.03 -21.84
CA LYS A 95 8.50 -15.10 -21.07
C LYS A 95 7.75 -14.55 -19.87
N TRP A 96 8.47 -14.04 -18.88
CA TRP A 96 7.86 -13.49 -17.68
C TRP A 96 8.19 -12.02 -17.47
N ASN A 97 7.36 -11.36 -16.64
CA ASN A 97 7.67 -10.11 -15.96
C ASN A 97 7.16 -10.19 -14.51
N VAL A 98 7.83 -9.48 -13.61
CA VAL A 98 7.35 -9.25 -12.24
C VAL A 98 7.31 -7.75 -11.99
N VAL A 99 6.23 -7.23 -11.41
CA VAL A 99 6.13 -5.82 -11.04
C VAL A 99 5.90 -5.70 -9.53
N ARG A 100 6.71 -4.85 -8.87
CA ARG A 100 6.79 -4.71 -7.41
C ARG A 100 6.34 -3.30 -6.99
N PRO A 101 5.03 -3.02 -6.91
CA PRO A 101 4.55 -1.74 -6.42
C PRO A 101 4.74 -1.56 -4.91
N SER A 102 4.82 -0.31 -4.47
CA SER A 102 4.62 0.17 -3.10
C SER A 102 3.12 0.19 -2.75
N TYR A 103 2.71 1.02 -1.78
CA TYR A 103 1.32 1.30 -1.48
C TYR A 103 0.61 1.89 -2.69
N ILE A 104 -0.47 1.22 -3.11
CA ILE A 104 -1.17 1.58 -4.34
C ILE A 104 -2.19 2.68 -4.08
N ILE A 105 -2.08 3.78 -4.82
CA ILE A 105 -3.13 4.80 -4.91
C ILE A 105 -4.06 4.40 -6.07
N GLY A 106 -5.26 3.96 -5.76
CA GLY A 106 -6.24 3.58 -6.79
C GLY A 106 -7.65 3.44 -6.21
N ALA A 107 -8.66 3.58 -7.08
CA ALA A 107 -10.07 3.54 -6.68
C ALA A 107 -10.75 2.27 -7.20
N VAL A 108 -11.20 1.43 -6.27
CA VAL A 108 -11.89 0.16 -6.55
C VAL A 108 -12.89 -0.08 -5.43
N ARG A 109 -14.07 -0.65 -5.77
CA ARG A 109 -15.14 -0.93 -4.80
C ARG A 109 -14.82 -2.06 -3.84
N ASP A 110 -14.28 -3.15 -4.36
CA ASP A 110 -14.24 -4.44 -3.66
C ASP A 110 -12.88 -4.78 -3.04
N ASN A 111 -11.86 -3.93 -3.25
CA ASN A 111 -10.53 -4.10 -2.67
C ASN A 111 -10.34 -3.16 -1.49
N LEU A 112 -10.44 -3.73 -0.28
CA LEU A 112 -10.30 -2.98 0.97
C LEU A 112 -8.85 -2.92 1.50
N LEU A 113 -7.90 -3.62 0.87
CA LEU A 113 -6.45 -3.46 1.15
C LEU A 113 -5.93 -2.19 0.47
N ASN A 114 -6.49 -1.05 0.84
CA ASN A 114 -6.24 0.24 0.23
C ASN A 114 -6.21 1.33 1.30
N HIS A 115 -5.01 1.83 1.57
CA HIS A 115 -4.78 2.84 2.60
C HIS A 115 -5.57 4.15 2.35
N MET A 116 -5.90 4.47 1.09
CA MET A 116 -6.70 5.64 0.74
C MET A 116 -8.14 5.55 1.25
N VAL A 117 -8.71 4.34 1.37
CA VAL A 117 -10.07 4.14 1.89
C VAL A 117 -10.12 4.52 3.37
N GLY A 118 -9.17 4.06 4.19
CA GLY A 118 -9.13 4.42 5.60
C GLY A 118 -8.87 5.92 5.81
N LEU A 119 -8.01 6.55 5.00
CA LEU A 119 -7.80 8.00 5.02
C LEU A 119 -9.07 8.77 4.62
N ALA A 120 -9.83 8.26 3.65
CA ALA A 120 -11.09 8.86 3.22
C ALA A 120 -12.14 8.84 4.34
N VAL A 121 -12.29 7.69 5.00
CA VAL A 121 -13.21 7.53 6.13
C VAL A 121 -12.78 8.41 7.31
N TYR A 122 -11.48 8.43 7.64
CA TYR A 122 -10.93 9.28 8.68
C TYR A 122 -11.19 10.77 8.41
N GLY A 123 -10.84 11.23 7.21
CA GLY A 123 -11.07 12.59 6.75
C GLY A 123 -12.53 13.03 6.89
N ALA A 124 -13.44 12.23 6.33
CA ALA A 124 -14.86 12.53 6.32
C ALA A 124 -15.50 12.53 7.72
N VAL A 125 -15.14 11.57 8.58
CA VAL A 125 -15.69 11.48 9.93
C VAL A 125 -15.19 12.63 10.81
N GLN A 126 -13.88 12.94 10.76
CA GLN A 126 -13.34 14.04 11.54
C GLN A 126 -13.97 15.39 11.12
N ALA A 127 -14.12 15.62 9.81
CA ALA A 127 -14.83 16.79 9.30
C ALA A 127 -16.29 16.85 9.78
N TYR A 128 -17.01 15.72 9.74
CA TYR A 128 -18.39 15.64 10.24
C TYR A 128 -18.50 15.95 11.73
N LEU A 129 -17.53 15.50 12.53
CA LEU A 129 -17.47 15.73 13.98
C LEU A 129 -16.92 17.12 14.35
N GLY A 130 -16.52 17.94 13.37
CA GLY A 130 -15.87 19.23 13.61
C GLY A 130 -14.52 19.10 14.34
N GLN A 131 -13.80 18.01 14.09
CA GLN A 131 -12.51 17.69 14.71
C GLN A 131 -11.36 17.75 13.69
N PRO A 132 -10.14 18.13 14.11
CA PRO A 132 -8.98 18.11 13.24
C PRO A 132 -8.55 16.69 12.88
N LEU A 133 -7.83 16.53 11.76
CA LEU A 133 -7.09 15.30 11.44
C LEU A 133 -5.82 15.23 12.29
N ALA A 134 -5.86 14.46 13.36
CA ALA A 134 -4.69 14.19 14.16
C ALA A 134 -3.79 13.17 13.46
N PHE A 135 -2.48 13.45 13.40
CA PHE A 135 -1.53 12.47 12.89
C PHE A 135 -1.22 11.41 13.96
N PRO A 136 -1.35 10.10 13.66
CA PRO A 136 -1.20 9.05 14.67
C PRO A 136 0.26 8.71 15.02
N GLY A 137 1.20 8.94 14.09
CA GLY A 137 2.62 8.63 14.26
C GLY A 137 3.44 9.77 14.87
N ASP A 138 4.75 9.58 14.95
CA ASP A 138 5.71 10.60 15.38
C ASP A 138 6.26 11.45 14.21
N TYR A 139 7.18 12.38 14.50
CA TYR A 139 7.83 13.19 13.47
C TYR A 139 8.70 12.37 12.51
N VAL A 140 9.19 11.19 12.91
CA VAL A 140 9.91 10.29 11.98
C VAL A 140 8.95 9.76 10.92
N ALA A 141 7.77 9.31 11.32
CA ALA A 141 6.73 8.85 10.40
C ALA A 141 6.18 9.99 9.50
N TRP A 142 6.13 11.21 10.04
CA TRP A 142 5.69 12.43 9.36
C TRP A 142 6.65 12.88 8.24
N ASP A 143 7.95 12.94 8.54
CA ASP A 143 8.97 13.53 7.65
C ASP A 143 9.68 12.53 6.73
N ARG A 144 9.61 11.22 7.01
CA ARG A 144 10.28 10.21 6.18
C ARG A 144 9.72 10.18 4.75
N GLU A 145 10.62 9.88 3.81
CA GLU A 145 10.22 9.58 2.43
C GLU A 145 9.51 8.23 2.35
N TYR A 146 8.34 8.23 1.71
CA TYR A 146 7.47 7.06 1.62
C TYR A 146 6.81 6.96 0.25
N CYS A 147 7.51 6.37 -0.72
CA CYS A 147 7.05 6.34 -2.10
C CYS A 147 5.68 5.65 -2.25
N GLN A 148 4.87 6.18 -3.17
CA GLN A 148 3.57 5.66 -3.56
C GLN A 148 3.64 5.02 -4.95
N SER A 149 2.61 4.23 -5.28
CA SER A 149 2.49 3.54 -6.57
C SER A 149 1.07 3.67 -7.11
N THR A 150 0.80 4.76 -7.81
CA THR A 150 -0.48 5.05 -8.45
C THR A 150 -0.85 3.96 -9.45
N ALA A 151 -2.05 3.41 -9.30
CA ALA A 151 -2.55 2.27 -10.06
C ALA A 151 -2.48 2.49 -11.58
N LEU A 152 -2.77 3.72 -12.04
CA LEU A 152 -2.71 4.07 -13.45
C LEU A 152 -1.26 4.01 -13.99
N LEU A 153 -0.29 4.53 -13.23
CA LEU A 153 1.12 4.45 -13.63
C LEU A 153 1.63 3.00 -13.58
N ASN A 154 1.20 2.22 -12.58
CA ASN A 154 1.51 0.80 -12.51
C ASN A 154 0.99 0.07 -13.76
N ALA A 155 -0.25 0.35 -14.20
CA ALA A 155 -0.81 -0.24 -15.41
C ALA A 155 0.01 0.12 -16.67
N TYR A 156 0.47 1.37 -16.80
CA TYR A 156 1.35 1.77 -17.90
C TYR A 156 2.73 1.08 -17.84
N LEU A 157 3.30 0.92 -16.65
CA LEU A 157 4.54 0.17 -16.48
C LEU A 157 4.36 -1.31 -16.83
N GLU A 158 3.27 -1.92 -16.39
CA GLU A 158 2.95 -3.31 -16.67
C GLU A 158 2.72 -3.54 -18.16
N GLU A 159 1.94 -2.69 -18.82
CA GLU A 159 1.75 -2.70 -20.28
C GLU A 159 3.08 -2.55 -21.02
N TRP A 160 3.89 -1.55 -20.64
CA TRP A 160 5.22 -1.35 -21.21
C TRP A 160 6.09 -2.59 -21.04
N ALA A 161 6.12 -3.19 -19.85
CA ALA A 161 6.96 -4.35 -19.56
C ALA A 161 6.57 -5.56 -20.41
N VAL A 162 5.27 -5.82 -20.59
CA VAL A 162 4.82 -6.97 -21.38
C VAL A 162 5.03 -6.78 -22.88
N LEU A 163 4.92 -5.55 -23.39
CA LEU A 163 5.04 -5.21 -24.80
C LEU A 163 6.48 -4.94 -25.27
N THR A 164 7.40 -4.60 -24.36
CA THR A 164 8.80 -4.31 -24.68
C THR A 164 9.64 -5.59 -24.77
N PRO A 165 10.23 -5.93 -25.93
CA PRO A 165 11.03 -7.15 -26.09
C PRO A 165 12.22 -7.23 -25.11
N GLU A 166 12.94 -6.12 -24.91
CA GLU A 166 14.13 -6.03 -24.06
C GLU A 166 13.78 -6.14 -22.58
N ALA A 167 12.54 -5.84 -22.18
CA ALA A 167 12.03 -6.01 -20.83
C ALA A 167 11.78 -7.47 -20.47
N ALA A 168 12.19 -8.43 -21.31
CA ALA A 168 11.83 -9.81 -21.11
C ALA A 168 12.54 -10.50 -19.96
N ASN A 169 11.79 -11.28 -19.17
CA ASN A 169 12.31 -12.04 -18.03
C ASN A 169 12.94 -11.12 -16.98
N GLU A 170 12.29 -9.98 -16.73
CA GLU A 170 12.76 -8.97 -15.79
C GLU A 170 11.71 -8.67 -14.74
N ALA A 171 12.19 -8.43 -13.52
CA ALA A 171 11.41 -7.80 -12.45
C ALA A 171 11.65 -6.28 -12.45
N PHE A 172 10.61 -5.49 -12.16
CA PHE A 172 10.65 -4.04 -12.07
C PHE A 172 9.99 -3.54 -10.78
N ASN A 173 10.63 -2.57 -10.13
CA ASN A 173 9.98 -1.74 -9.14
C ASN A 173 8.97 -0.79 -9.79
N ALA A 174 7.86 -0.52 -9.10
CA ALA A 174 6.88 0.48 -9.51
C ALA A 174 6.69 1.54 -8.42
N GLN A 175 6.94 2.81 -8.74
CA GLN A 175 6.60 3.96 -7.89
C GLN A 175 6.36 5.19 -8.77
N ASP A 176 5.75 6.22 -8.19
CA ASP A 176 5.27 7.43 -8.89
C ASP A 176 6.39 8.34 -9.42
N GLY A 177 7.61 8.18 -8.90
CA GLY A 177 8.81 8.82 -9.42
C GLY A 177 9.10 10.21 -8.83
N LEU A 178 8.24 10.72 -7.94
CA LEU A 178 8.41 11.97 -7.20
C LEU A 178 8.41 11.74 -5.68
N PRO A 179 9.08 12.60 -4.88
CA PRO A 179 9.13 12.47 -3.42
C PRO A 179 7.76 12.63 -2.76
N PHE A 180 7.50 11.82 -1.73
CA PHE A 180 6.28 11.88 -0.93
C PHE A 180 6.60 11.79 0.56
N THR A 181 5.97 12.65 1.37
CA THR A 181 5.96 12.53 2.83
C THR A 181 4.55 12.70 3.37
N TRP A 182 4.25 12.03 4.48
CA TRP A 182 2.95 12.19 5.14
C TRP A 182 2.75 13.60 5.65
N GLY A 183 3.81 14.28 6.08
CA GLY A 183 3.73 15.65 6.54
C GLY A 183 3.34 16.67 5.47
N ARG A 184 3.64 16.38 4.20
CA ARG A 184 3.11 17.15 3.07
C ARG A 184 1.69 16.74 2.73
N PHE A 185 1.35 15.46 2.81
CA PHE A 185 0.02 14.94 2.46
C PHE A 185 -1.09 15.33 3.47
N TRP A 186 -0.79 15.37 4.77
CA TRP A 186 -1.80 15.56 5.81
C TRP A 186 -2.56 16.90 5.71
N PRO A 187 -1.89 18.05 5.45
CA PRO A 187 -2.56 19.32 5.18
C PRO A 187 -3.49 19.27 3.96
N TYR A 188 -3.09 18.58 2.88
CA TYR A 188 -3.95 18.35 1.72
C TYR A 188 -5.21 17.60 2.10
N LEU A 189 -5.08 16.47 2.80
CA LEU A 189 -6.22 15.66 3.22
C LEU A 189 -7.22 16.48 4.05
N ALA A 190 -6.72 17.30 4.98
CA ALA A 190 -7.56 18.17 5.80
C ALA A 190 -8.30 19.22 4.95
N LYS A 191 -7.59 19.93 4.05
CA LYS A 191 -8.19 20.88 3.10
C LYS A 191 -9.27 20.20 2.25
N TRP A 192 -9.00 19.03 1.70
CA TRP A 192 -9.92 18.32 0.81
C TRP A 192 -11.22 17.90 1.50
N TYR A 193 -11.20 17.57 2.78
CA TYR A 193 -12.42 17.26 3.55
C TYR A 193 -13.02 18.47 4.26
N GLY A 194 -12.42 19.66 4.15
CA GLY A 194 -12.93 20.88 4.78
C GLY A 194 -12.77 20.89 6.29
N THR A 195 -11.67 20.34 6.80
CA THR A 195 -11.30 20.38 8.23
C THR A 195 -9.86 20.88 8.42
N THR A 196 -9.41 20.98 9.67
CA THR A 196 -8.02 21.30 10.03
C THR A 196 -7.23 20.04 10.35
N PHE A 197 -5.94 20.16 10.61
CA PHE A 197 -5.10 19.05 11.07
C PHE A 197 -4.34 19.42 12.33
N THR A 198 -3.86 18.41 13.06
CA THR A 198 -2.82 18.61 14.08
C THR A 198 -1.57 17.81 13.69
N PRO A 199 -0.37 18.41 13.83
CA PRO A 199 0.89 17.71 13.59
C PRO A 199 1.10 16.59 14.62
N PRO A 200 2.18 15.80 14.50
CA PRO A 200 2.53 14.80 15.51
C PRO A 200 2.60 15.41 16.92
N GLU A 201 2.20 14.62 17.91
CA GLU A 201 2.22 15.01 19.32
C GLU A 201 3.65 15.33 19.78
N MET A 202 3.80 16.35 20.64
CA MET A 202 5.08 16.78 21.19
C MET A 202 5.37 16.18 22.58
N ASP A 203 4.33 15.79 23.32
CA ASP A 203 4.50 15.12 24.62
C ASP A 203 4.94 13.66 24.43
N GLU A 204 6.24 13.43 24.58
CA GLU A 204 6.88 12.11 24.52
C GLU A 204 6.17 11.04 25.36
N LYS A 205 5.54 11.41 26.49
CA LYS A 205 4.88 10.48 27.41
C LYS A 205 3.60 9.87 26.84
N LYS A 206 3.03 10.46 25.79
CA LYS A 206 1.80 9.97 25.14
C LYS A 206 2.08 8.90 24.10
N TYR A 207 3.33 8.71 23.69
CA TYR A 207 3.67 7.70 22.70
C TYR A 207 3.75 6.31 23.30
N ARG A 208 3.12 5.37 22.60
CA ARG A 208 3.34 3.93 22.77
C ARG A 208 4.43 3.51 21.80
N VAL A 209 5.34 2.66 22.27
CA VAL A 209 6.48 2.17 21.51
C VAL A 209 6.26 0.72 21.13
N TYR A 210 6.38 0.42 19.84
CA TYR A 210 6.23 -0.89 19.26
C TYR A 210 7.55 -1.31 18.64
N VAL A 211 8.15 -2.38 19.16
CA VAL A 211 9.35 -2.99 18.60
C VAL A 211 8.94 -4.07 17.61
N ALA A 212 9.64 -4.18 16.48
CA ALA A 212 9.40 -5.23 15.49
C ALA A 212 9.48 -6.62 16.09
N ARG A 213 8.73 -7.55 15.48
CA ARG A 213 8.64 -8.96 15.91
C ARG A 213 9.95 -9.72 15.76
N HIS A 214 10.83 -9.25 14.88
CA HIS A 214 12.12 -9.86 14.60
C HIS A 214 13.25 -8.96 15.10
N ASP A 215 14.22 -9.54 15.80
CA ASP A 215 15.41 -8.83 16.28
C ASP A 215 16.32 -8.37 15.13
N GLN A 216 16.28 -9.10 14.01
CA GLN A 216 17.05 -8.79 12.81
C GLN A 216 16.21 -7.96 11.82
N ASN A 217 16.85 -6.97 11.22
CA ASN A 217 16.26 -6.19 10.14
C ASN A 217 16.47 -6.88 8.79
N PRO A 218 15.58 -6.66 7.80
CA PRO A 218 15.76 -7.16 6.44
C PRO A 218 17.13 -6.85 5.80
N ARG A 219 17.72 -5.69 6.11
CA ARG A 219 19.06 -5.31 5.64
C ARG A 219 20.23 -6.01 6.36
N GLY A 220 19.97 -6.78 7.41
CA GLY A 220 20.98 -7.53 8.17
C GLY A 220 21.79 -6.74 9.20
N TYR A 221 21.53 -5.43 9.36
CA TYR A 221 22.24 -4.58 10.33
C TYR A 221 21.36 -3.46 10.91
N GLY A 222 21.88 -2.82 11.96
CA GLY A 222 21.24 -1.72 12.67
C GLY A 222 20.35 -2.17 13.82
N PRO A 223 19.80 -1.21 14.59
CA PRO A 223 18.96 -1.52 15.75
C PRO A 223 17.62 -2.16 15.32
N PRO A 224 16.95 -2.92 16.21
CA PRO A 224 15.60 -3.41 15.95
C PRO A 224 14.66 -2.28 15.50
N ALA A 225 13.75 -2.59 14.59
CA ALA A 225 12.80 -1.58 14.12
C ALA A 225 11.90 -1.12 15.26
N VAL A 226 11.76 0.19 15.40
CA VAL A 226 10.89 0.82 16.39
C VAL A 226 9.89 1.70 15.67
N THR A 227 8.65 1.64 16.10
CA THR A 227 7.54 2.47 15.63
C THR A 227 6.84 3.07 16.84
N ARG A 228 6.40 4.33 16.71
CA ARG A 228 5.78 5.08 17.81
C ARG A 228 4.45 5.64 17.34
N SER A 229 3.43 5.57 18.20
CA SER A 229 2.14 6.20 17.94
C SER A 229 1.43 6.61 19.21
N THR A 230 0.60 7.65 19.11
CA THR A 230 -0.27 8.09 20.20
C THR A 230 -1.62 7.37 20.15
N PHE A 231 -2.14 7.10 18.96
CA PHE A 231 -3.32 6.31 18.67
C PHE A 231 -3.14 5.52 17.36
N SER A 232 -4.04 4.60 17.05
CA SER A 232 -4.14 3.99 15.71
C SER A 232 -5.50 4.26 15.09
N LEU A 233 -5.59 4.29 13.77
CA LEU A 233 -6.87 4.40 13.07
C LEU A 233 -7.75 3.19 13.35
N LEU A 234 -7.15 2.02 13.56
CA LEU A 234 -7.87 0.82 13.98
C LEU A 234 -8.59 1.05 15.32
N GLU A 235 -7.88 1.53 16.34
CA GLU A 235 -8.46 1.88 17.65
C GLU A 235 -9.49 3.02 17.53
N TRP A 236 -9.15 4.08 16.79
CA TRP A 236 -10.06 5.20 16.52
C TRP A 236 -11.38 4.73 15.92
N SER A 237 -11.32 3.74 15.02
CA SER A 237 -12.51 3.24 14.35
C SER A 237 -13.53 2.64 15.31
N GLU A 238 -13.10 2.08 16.45
CA GLU A 238 -13.95 1.39 17.42
C GLU A 238 -14.86 2.34 18.21
N SER A 239 -14.58 3.65 18.18
CA SER A 239 -15.36 4.67 18.89
C SER A 239 -16.84 4.68 18.47
N PRO A 240 -17.80 4.62 19.41
CA PRO A 240 -19.22 4.74 19.10
C PRO A 240 -19.58 6.04 18.37
N ALA A 241 -18.87 7.14 18.68
CA ALA A 241 -19.08 8.42 18.01
C ALA A 241 -18.67 8.35 16.52
N VAL A 242 -17.55 7.68 16.22
CA VAL A 242 -17.07 7.45 14.84
C VAL A 242 -18.05 6.58 14.05
N VAL A 243 -18.51 5.47 14.66
CA VAL A 243 -19.48 4.58 14.02
C VAL A 243 -20.80 5.29 13.74
N ASN A 244 -21.29 6.10 14.69
CA ASN A 244 -22.54 6.85 14.51
C ASN A 244 -22.38 7.94 13.45
N ALA A 245 -21.28 8.69 13.44
CA ALA A 245 -21.00 9.69 12.41
C ALA A 245 -21.02 9.08 11.01
N TRP A 246 -20.36 7.93 10.83
CA TRP A 246 -20.37 7.26 9.54
C TRP A 246 -21.76 6.77 9.14
N LYS A 247 -22.59 6.27 10.07
CA LYS A 247 -24.00 5.91 9.75
C LYS A 247 -24.77 7.12 9.21
N GLU A 248 -24.58 8.31 9.78
CA GLU A 248 -25.18 9.55 9.26
C GLU A 248 -24.66 9.88 7.86
N LEU A 249 -23.34 9.81 7.65
CA LEU A 249 -22.71 10.04 6.35
C LEU A 249 -23.19 9.03 5.30
N THR A 250 -23.34 7.76 5.66
CA THR A 250 -23.89 6.71 4.80
C THR A 250 -25.29 7.07 4.35
N ARG A 251 -26.17 7.47 5.28
CA ARG A 251 -27.55 7.88 4.97
C ARG A 251 -27.57 9.12 4.07
N LYS A 252 -26.73 10.12 4.37
CA LYS A 252 -26.66 11.39 3.64
C LYS A 252 -26.14 11.24 2.22
N HIS A 253 -25.11 10.41 2.01
CA HIS A 253 -24.40 10.32 0.72
C HIS A 253 -24.70 9.05 -0.09
N GLY A 254 -25.47 8.12 0.48
CA GLY A 254 -25.80 6.83 -0.14
C GLY A 254 -24.56 5.96 -0.30
N LEU A 255 -23.75 5.83 0.76
CA LEU A 255 -22.51 5.06 0.72
C LEU A 255 -22.80 3.55 0.71
N LEU A 256 -22.00 2.81 -0.04
CA LEU A 256 -22.12 1.35 -0.19
C LEU A 256 -21.13 0.59 0.70
N LEU A 257 -20.04 1.24 1.12
CA LEU A 257 -19.05 0.64 2.00
C LEU A 257 -19.49 0.73 3.47
N ASP A 258 -19.45 -0.41 4.16
CA ASP A 258 -19.35 -0.47 5.63
C ASP A 258 -17.88 -0.69 6.02
N PRO A 259 -17.14 0.36 6.41
CA PRO A 259 -15.72 0.25 6.72
C PRO A 259 -15.46 -0.43 8.07
N PHE A 260 -16.50 -0.72 8.85
CA PHE A 260 -16.36 -1.30 10.18
C PHE A 260 -16.58 -2.81 10.22
N LYS A 261 -17.01 -3.40 9.11
CA LYS A 261 -17.16 -4.85 8.98
C LYS A 261 -15.81 -5.59 9.06
N ASP A 262 -14.78 -5.03 8.42
CA ASP A 262 -13.40 -5.53 8.50
C ASP A 262 -12.44 -4.36 8.78
N ARG A 263 -12.43 -3.94 10.06
CA ARG A 263 -11.63 -2.80 10.52
C ARG A 263 -10.13 -3.01 10.29
N ALA A 264 -9.65 -4.24 10.47
CA ALA A 264 -8.24 -4.55 10.30
C ALA A 264 -7.81 -4.37 8.83
N GLN A 265 -8.64 -4.82 7.89
CA GLN A 265 -8.33 -4.70 6.46
C GLN A 265 -8.28 -3.25 5.99
N ILE A 266 -9.11 -2.35 6.54
CA ILE A 266 -9.14 -0.94 6.14
C ILE A 266 -8.18 -0.11 7.01
N PHE A 267 -8.45 -0.03 8.31
CA PHE A 267 -7.73 0.87 9.20
C PHE A 267 -6.37 0.32 9.61
N GLY A 268 -6.24 -0.99 9.82
CA GLY A 268 -4.94 -1.62 10.06
C GLY A 268 -3.99 -1.48 8.86
N MET A 269 -4.53 -1.58 7.63
CA MET A 269 -3.79 -1.30 6.40
C MET A 269 -3.38 0.17 6.26
N THR A 270 -4.27 1.10 6.63
CA THR A 270 -3.92 2.53 6.65
C THR A 270 -2.87 2.82 7.72
N ASP A 271 -2.99 2.23 8.91
CA ASP A 271 -2.02 2.36 9.99
C ASP A 271 -0.63 1.89 9.55
N SER A 272 -0.52 0.76 8.84
CA SER A 272 0.77 0.28 8.34
C SER A 272 1.40 1.19 7.29
N ALA A 273 0.60 1.93 6.53
CA ALA A 273 1.08 2.91 5.56
C ALA A 273 1.58 4.18 6.26
N VAL A 274 0.88 4.63 7.30
CA VAL A 274 1.09 5.94 7.93
C VAL A 274 2.14 5.89 9.05
N ILE A 275 2.02 4.95 9.99
CA ILE A 275 2.68 5.02 11.32
C ILE A 275 4.14 4.53 11.31
N GLY A 276 4.60 3.81 10.28
CA GLY A 276 5.94 3.19 10.27
C GLY A 276 7.13 4.14 10.50
N GLY A 277 8.23 3.62 11.07
CA GLY A 277 9.40 4.42 11.48
C GLY A 277 10.59 4.46 10.50
N TRP A 278 10.45 3.96 9.28
CA TRP A 278 11.57 3.84 8.32
C TRP A 278 11.14 4.14 6.89
N PRO A 279 12.02 4.66 6.01
CA PRO A 279 11.63 5.00 4.65
C PRO A 279 11.22 3.76 3.84
N LEU A 280 10.34 3.98 2.86
CA LEU A 280 10.07 3.03 1.79
C LEU A 280 10.37 3.75 0.48
N SER A 281 11.49 3.39 -0.15
CA SER A 281 11.92 3.98 -1.42
C SER A 281 12.31 2.86 -2.38
N LEU A 282 11.71 2.86 -3.56
CA LEU A 282 11.94 1.85 -4.59
C LEU A 282 12.68 2.48 -5.76
N SER A 283 13.85 1.98 -6.12
CA SER A 283 14.53 2.54 -7.28
C SER A 283 13.86 2.12 -8.58
N VAL A 284 13.55 3.09 -9.44
CA VAL A 284 13.05 2.87 -10.81
C VAL A 284 14.16 2.97 -11.86
N ARG A 285 15.43 2.94 -11.44
CA ARG A 285 16.58 3.11 -12.32
C ARG A 285 16.63 2.08 -13.45
N LYS A 286 16.18 0.85 -13.19
CA LYS A 286 16.21 -0.26 -14.14
C LYS A 286 15.21 0.00 -15.26
N ALA A 287 13.95 0.25 -14.92
CA ALA A 287 12.90 0.60 -15.88
C ALA A 287 13.28 1.84 -16.70
N ARG A 288 13.82 2.89 -16.06
CA ARG A 288 14.30 4.10 -16.75
C ARG A 288 15.43 3.83 -17.74
N LYS A 289 16.41 3.01 -17.35
CA LYS A 289 17.51 2.59 -18.25
C LYS A 289 16.97 1.85 -19.50
N MET A 290 15.82 1.21 -19.38
CA MET A 290 15.17 0.44 -20.44
C MET A 290 14.10 1.23 -21.21
N GLY A 291 13.94 2.53 -20.91
CA GLY A 291 13.07 3.44 -21.67
C GLY A 291 11.72 3.76 -21.02
N PHE A 292 11.41 3.22 -19.84
CA PHE A 292 10.21 3.63 -19.11
C PHE A 292 10.47 4.91 -18.31
N LEU A 293 9.91 6.04 -18.76
CA LEU A 293 10.11 7.36 -18.16
C LEU A 293 8.83 7.93 -17.51
N GLY A 294 7.79 7.11 -17.35
CA GLY A 294 6.53 7.54 -16.74
C GLY A 294 6.71 8.02 -15.29
N THR A 295 5.96 9.06 -14.92
CA THR A 295 5.91 9.63 -13.58
C THR A 295 4.53 10.25 -13.36
N VAL A 296 4.08 10.32 -12.11
CA VAL A 296 2.87 11.05 -11.70
C VAL A 296 3.12 11.74 -10.37
N ASP A 297 2.33 12.77 -10.07
CA ASP A 297 2.29 13.38 -8.74
C ASP A 297 1.38 12.55 -7.81
N SER A 298 1.95 12.03 -6.73
CA SER A 298 1.22 11.21 -5.76
C SER A 298 0.15 12.01 -4.99
N TYR A 299 0.34 13.31 -4.74
CA TYR A 299 -0.65 14.15 -4.07
C TYR A 299 -1.87 14.38 -4.97
N GLU A 300 -1.63 14.74 -6.23
CA GLU A 300 -2.69 14.89 -7.24
C GLU A 300 -3.41 13.54 -7.50
N SER A 301 -2.64 12.47 -7.64
CA SER A 301 -3.18 11.11 -7.83
C SER A 301 -4.05 10.68 -6.65
N ALA A 302 -3.65 11.00 -5.42
CA ALA A 302 -4.43 10.73 -4.22
C ALA A 302 -5.74 11.53 -4.20
N PHE A 303 -5.71 12.81 -4.59
CA PHE A 303 -6.91 13.63 -4.73
C PHE A 303 -7.92 13.01 -5.71
N HIS A 304 -7.47 12.64 -6.91
CA HIS A 304 -8.32 12.00 -7.92
C HIS A 304 -8.82 10.64 -7.46
N CYS A 305 -7.98 9.85 -6.79
CA CYS A 305 -8.38 8.59 -6.17
C CYS A 305 -9.54 8.78 -5.18
N LEU A 306 -9.48 9.78 -4.30
CA LEU A 306 -10.56 10.08 -3.36
C LEU A 306 -11.85 10.51 -4.07
N LYS A 307 -11.76 11.33 -5.14
CA LYS A 307 -12.91 11.68 -5.97
C LYS A 307 -13.54 10.44 -6.63
N ASP A 308 -12.72 9.53 -7.13
CA ASP A 308 -13.20 8.29 -7.74
C ASP A 308 -13.82 7.34 -6.72
N LEU A 309 -13.24 7.22 -5.52
CA LEU A 309 -13.86 6.47 -4.42
C LEU A 309 -15.22 7.07 -4.04
N ALA A 310 -15.36 8.40 -4.04
CA ALA A 310 -16.65 9.06 -3.81
C ALA A 310 -17.66 8.78 -4.93
N ARG A 311 -17.23 8.83 -6.21
CA ARG A 311 -18.05 8.46 -7.37
C ARG A 311 -18.52 7.01 -7.29
N LEU A 312 -17.66 6.11 -6.80
CA LEU A 312 -17.97 4.70 -6.58
C LEU A 312 -18.85 4.46 -5.35
N LYS A 313 -19.19 5.50 -4.56
CA LYS A 313 -19.94 5.44 -3.30
C LYS A 313 -19.21 4.68 -2.18
N VAL A 314 -17.88 4.66 -2.24
CA VAL A 314 -17.00 4.09 -1.20
C VAL A 314 -16.63 5.16 -0.16
N ALA A 315 -16.47 6.40 -0.59
CA ALA A 315 -16.10 7.54 0.25
C ALA A 315 -17.11 8.69 0.16
N VAL A 316 -17.05 9.62 1.11
CA VAL A 316 -17.81 10.88 1.07
C VAL A 316 -17.18 11.82 0.03
N PRO A 317 -17.97 12.59 -0.74
CA PRO A 317 -17.44 13.62 -1.63
C PRO A 317 -16.55 14.63 -0.90
N LEU A 318 -15.47 15.06 -1.57
CA LEU A 318 -14.57 16.09 -1.06
C LEU A 318 -15.28 17.45 -0.97
N ALA A 319 -14.82 18.30 -0.05
CA ALA A 319 -15.28 19.67 0.13
C ALA A 319 -14.79 20.62 -0.98
N VAL A 320 -13.74 20.23 -1.71
CA VAL A 320 -13.17 21.00 -2.83
C VAL A 320 -13.38 20.28 -4.16
N GLY A 321 -13.53 21.05 -5.23
CA GLY A 321 -13.81 20.52 -6.59
C GLY A 321 -12.56 20.11 -7.37
N GLU A 322 -11.43 20.78 -7.14
CA GLU A 322 -10.19 20.67 -7.91
C GLU A 322 -8.97 20.48 -7.01
N TYR A 323 -7.90 19.90 -7.56
CA TYR A 323 -6.62 19.82 -6.88
C TYR A 323 -5.96 21.19 -6.94
N GLU A 324 -5.48 21.66 -5.79
CA GLU A 324 -4.75 22.90 -5.66
C GLU A 324 -3.65 22.69 -4.64
N ASP A 325 -2.44 23.15 -4.95
CA ASP A 325 -1.33 23.09 -4.00
C ASP A 325 -1.67 23.79 -2.70
N VAL A 326 -1.31 23.15 -1.58
CA VAL A 326 -1.41 23.74 -0.25
C VAL A 326 -0.11 24.50 0.00
N VAL A 327 -0.22 25.82 0.02
CA VAL A 327 0.85 26.74 0.44
C VAL A 327 1.04 26.66 1.95
#